data_AF-A0AAI9SUI7-F1
#
_entry.id   AF-A0AAI9SUI7-F1
#
_cell.length_a   1.000
_cell.length_b   1.000
_cell.length_c   1.000
_cell.angle_alpha   90.00
_cell.angle_beta   90.00
_cell.angle_gamma   90.00
#
_symmetry.space_group_name_H-M   'P 1'
#
loop_
_entity.id
_entity.type
_entity.pdbx_description
1 polymer ?
#
loop_
_entity_poly.entity_id
_entity_poly.type
_entity_poly.pdbx_seq_one_letter_code
_entity_poly.pdbx_strand_id
1 'polypeptide(L)'
;MRVKKPTSKRVTTRMREGIKKKASAKRRKDRKLSKKDVTWKSRHRKDPGIPASFPYKDQIITELEESRRAERERKEELKAQRRKEIQDAIMRGEEVNQDDMEEESLDDDDDSEEGANGLSALLESAQQAAREYNGEGDGDNNAAMMDSDNEEDVEYELSEVEDDDQDEERGVLEKSRKSYDKIFKAVVDTSDVILYVLDARDPESTRSRKVEQAVLQNPGKRLILILNKVDLIPTEALNQWLNFLKSSFPTIPIKATPGATNANSFNKNLTGSMTADTLLKALKAFASKSNLKRSIIVGVIGYPNVGKSSIINALTKRHNNHSKACPVGNQAGVTTSMREVKIDNKLKILDSPGIVFPDEIMNAKKQSKSEQLAKLALLSAIPPKQITDATFAVKLLLKKFSNNTEMAEGLKSYYELPPLPSSDLDEFAKHFLIHIARTKGRLGKGGIPNLESAAMSVLNDWRDGRLIGWSLPKASKQASAADLVANIDAPKSSLRNEREPPKIEQTTIVSTWAKEFDLDGLLGQN
;
A
#
# COMPACT_ATOMS: atom_id res chain seq x y z
N MET A 1 -30.63 8.87 36.88
CA MET A 1 -29.48 9.03 35.96
C MET A 1 -28.22 9.29 36.77
N ARG A 2 -27.21 8.43 36.71
CA ARG A 2 -25.99 8.57 37.53
C ARG A 2 -25.04 9.58 36.87
N VAL A 3 -25.05 10.83 37.34
CA VAL A 3 -24.24 11.92 36.78
C VAL A 3 -22.75 11.64 37.05
N LYS A 4 -21.95 11.54 35.98
CA LYS A 4 -20.49 11.36 36.09
C LYS A 4 -19.85 12.67 36.55
N LYS A 5 -18.76 12.58 37.32
CA LYS A 5 -18.00 13.78 37.74
C LYS A 5 -17.51 14.56 36.50
N PRO A 6 -17.78 15.86 36.41
CA PRO A 6 -17.29 16.69 35.30
C PRO A 6 -15.76 16.82 35.38
N THR A 7 -15.10 16.82 34.22
CA THR A 7 -13.65 17.06 34.13
C THR A 7 -13.34 18.51 34.46
N SER A 8 -12.28 18.74 35.24
CA SER A 8 -11.85 20.08 35.62
C SER A 8 -11.32 20.84 34.41
N LYS A 9 -11.76 22.10 34.25
CA LYS A 9 -11.20 23.04 33.26
C LYS A 9 -9.87 23.68 33.72
N ARG A 10 -9.43 23.42 34.95
CA ARG A 10 -8.13 23.91 35.45
C ARG A 10 -7.00 23.11 34.84
N VAL A 11 -6.07 23.80 34.19
CA VAL A 11 -4.89 23.22 33.55
C VAL A 11 -3.68 23.41 34.45
N THR A 12 -2.85 22.37 34.59
CA THR A 12 -1.61 22.45 35.37
C THR A 12 -0.59 23.35 34.67
N THR A 13 0.28 23.99 35.44
CA THR A 13 1.38 24.82 34.91
C THR A 13 2.28 24.02 33.96
N ARG A 14 2.61 22.78 34.32
CA ARG A 14 3.36 21.83 33.47
C ARG A 14 2.71 21.61 32.10
N MET A 15 1.39 21.43 32.04
CA MET A 15 0.69 21.25 30.76
C MET A 15 0.69 22.54 29.94
N ARG A 16 0.52 23.71 30.58
CA ARG A 16 0.58 25.01 29.90
C ARG A 16 1.96 25.29 29.29
N GLU A 17 3.03 25.00 30.01
CA GLU A 17 4.39 25.14 29.49
C GLU A 17 4.71 24.12 28.38
N GLY A 18 4.24 22.88 28.54
CA GLY A 18 4.36 21.85 27.50
C GLY A 18 3.68 22.28 26.18
N ILE A 19 2.50 22.91 26.26
CA ILE A 19 1.79 23.46 25.09
C ILE A 19 2.59 24.59 24.45
N LYS A 20 3.15 25.52 25.25
CA LYS A 20 4.00 26.61 24.73
C LYS A 20 5.23 26.07 23.98
N LYS A 21 5.94 25.11 24.57
CA LYS A 21 7.10 24.45 23.95
C LYS A 21 6.72 23.75 22.64
N LYS A 22 5.65 22.94 22.64
CA LYS A 22 5.15 22.27 21.43
C LYS A 22 4.74 23.26 20.34
N ALA A 23 4.06 24.35 20.68
CA ALA A 23 3.66 25.36 19.72
C ALA A 23 4.88 26.07 19.10
N SER A 24 5.91 26.39 19.90
CA SER A 24 7.14 27.00 19.41
C SER A 24 7.91 26.06 18.47
N ALA A 25 8.02 24.77 18.83
CA ALA A 25 8.67 23.76 18.01
C ALA A 25 7.95 23.56 16.68
N LYS A 26 6.60 23.53 16.70
CA LYS A 26 5.79 23.46 15.48
C LYS A 26 6.03 24.65 14.56
N ARG A 27 5.98 25.89 15.07
CA ARG A 27 6.28 27.09 14.26
C ARG A 27 7.68 27.06 13.65
N ARG A 28 8.67 26.55 14.40
CA ARG A 28 10.04 26.39 13.90
C ARG A 28 10.12 25.36 12.78
N LYS A 29 9.39 24.24 12.91
CA LYS A 29 9.28 23.21 11.87
C LYS A 29 8.57 23.74 10.62
N ASP A 30 7.44 24.43 10.80
CA ASP A 30 6.67 25.02 9.71
C ASP A 30 7.49 26.07 8.94
N ARG A 31 8.31 26.89 9.63
CA ARG A 31 9.24 27.84 8.98
C ARG A 31 10.35 27.16 8.19
N LYS A 32 10.80 25.98 8.62
CA LYS A 32 11.79 25.19 7.85
C LYS A 32 11.14 24.57 6.62
N LEU A 33 9.94 24.00 6.77
CA LEU A 33 9.18 23.43 5.66
C LEU A 33 8.79 24.50 4.63
N SER A 34 8.37 25.68 5.06
CA SER A 34 7.99 26.77 4.15
C SER A 34 9.15 27.32 3.30
N LYS A 35 10.39 27.02 3.67
CA LYS A 35 11.59 27.33 2.88
C LYS A 35 11.94 26.21 1.87
N LYS A 36 11.46 24.99 2.10
CA LYS A 36 11.63 23.82 1.23
C LYS A 36 10.47 23.61 0.27
N ASP A 37 9.37 24.33 0.43
CA ASP A 37 8.24 24.31 -0.50
C ASP A 37 8.68 24.91 -1.85
N VAL A 38 8.89 24.05 -2.84
CA VAL A 38 9.16 24.40 -4.25
C VAL A 38 7.88 24.83 -4.98
N THR A 39 6.75 24.97 -4.27
CA THR A 39 5.53 25.52 -4.85
C THR A 39 5.76 26.98 -5.20
N TRP A 40 5.96 27.23 -6.50
CA TRP A 40 6.14 28.55 -7.10
C TRP A 40 5.06 29.49 -6.56
N LYS A 41 5.45 30.38 -5.65
CA LYS A 41 4.60 31.49 -5.24
C LYS A 41 4.64 32.45 -6.42
N SER A 42 3.65 32.36 -7.31
CA SER A 42 3.47 33.37 -8.35
C SER A 42 3.57 34.74 -7.68
N ARG A 43 4.51 35.59 -8.12
CA ARG A 43 4.67 36.95 -7.57
C ARG A 43 3.37 37.75 -7.72
N HIS A 44 2.54 37.35 -8.69
CA HIS A 44 1.17 37.82 -8.85
C HIS A 44 0.19 36.99 -8.02
N ARG A 45 -0.46 37.67 -7.08
CA ARG A 45 -1.63 37.13 -6.38
C ARG A 45 -2.76 37.02 -7.39
N LYS A 46 -3.39 35.85 -7.51
CA LYS A 46 -4.62 35.72 -8.29
C LYS A 46 -5.70 36.58 -7.63
N ASP A 47 -6.13 37.64 -8.30
CA ASP A 47 -7.23 38.46 -7.85
C ASP A 47 -8.53 37.65 -7.98
N PRO A 48 -9.33 37.49 -6.91
CA PRO A 48 -10.64 36.84 -7.00
C PRO A 48 -11.64 37.56 -7.91
N GLY A 49 -11.34 38.78 -8.37
CA GLY A 49 -12.14 39.52 -9.36
C GLY A 49 -13.46 40.04 -8.79
N ILE A 50 -14.33 40.55 -9.67
CA ILE A 50 -15.63 41.12 -9.27
C ILE A 50 -16.63 39.99 -9.01
N PRO A 51 -17.15 39.85 -7.76
CA PRO A 51 -18.13 38.82 -7.43
C PRO A 51 -19.40 38.91 -8.27
N ALA A 52 -19.97 37.76 -8.65
CA ALA A 52 -21.15 37.70 -9.51
C ALA A 52 -22.42 38.34 -8.91
N SER A 53 -22.47 38.51 -7.59
CA SER A 53 -23.62 39.09 -6.88
C SER A 53 -23.64 40.62 -6.86
N PHE A 54 -22.66 41.30 -7.46
CA PHE A 54 -22.56 42.76 -7.38
C PHE A 54 -23.57 43.44 -8.33
N PRO A 55 -24.51 44.27 -7.83
CA PRO A 55 -25.63 44.80 -8.63
C PRO A 55 -25.25 45.65 -9.85
N TYR A 56 -24.08 46.30 -9.83
CA TYR A 56 -23.59 47.16 -10.91
C TYR A 56 -22.35 46.58 -11.60
N LYS A 57 -22.21 45.24 -11.60
CA LYS A 57 -21.05 44.56 -12.19
C LYS A 57 -20.84 44.95 -13.65
N ASP A 58 -21.92 45.03 -14.42
CA ASP A 58 -21.85 45.32 -15.86
C ASP A 58 -21.38 46.75 -16.13
N GLN A 59 -21.75 47.71 -15.28
CA GLN A 59 -21.27 49.10 -15.38
C GLN A 59 -19.77 49.21 -15.11
N ILE A 60 -19.27 48.46 -14.11
CA ILE A 60 -17.83 48.43 -13.79
C ILE A 60 -17.05 47.76 -14.93
N ILE A 61 -17.60 46.71 -15.55
CA ILE A 61 -16.95 46.05 -16.69
C ILE A 61 -16.87 47.00 -17.88
N THR A 62 -17.95 47.73 -18.20
CA THR A 62 -17.94 48.70 -19.31
C THR A 62 -16.97 49.85 -19.06
N GLU A 63 -16.91 50.37 -17.83
CA GLU A 63 -15.98 51.45 -17.47
C GLU A 63 -14.51 50.99 -17.56
N LEU A 64 -14.22 49.74 -17.16
CA LEU A 64 -12.89 49.14 -17.30
C LEU A 64 -12.50 48.91 -18.77
N GLU A 65 -13.43 48.50 -19.63
CA GLU A 65 -13.20 48.33 -21.07
C GLU A 65 -12.93 49.67 -21.77
N GLU A 66 -13.71 50.71 -21.44
CA GLU A 66 -13.51 52.06 -21.96
C GLU A 66 -12.16 52.65 -21.51
N SER A 67 -11.80 52.48 -20.23
CA SER A 67 -10.50 52.90 -19.70
C SER A 67 -9.34 52.19 -20.41
N ARG A 68 -9.45 50.88 -20.65
CA ARG A 68 -8.43 50.11 -21.39
C ARG A 68 -8.31 50.56 -22.85
N ARG A 69 -9.43 50.85 -23.53
CA ARG A 69 -9.41 51.35 -24.90
C ARG A 69 -8.73 52.73 -24.98
N ALA A 70 -9.06 53.64 -24.06
CA ALA A 70 -8.46 54.97 -24.02
C ALA A 70 -6.94 54.93 -23.70
N GLU A 71 -6.52 54.03 -22.82
CA GLU A 71 -5.10 53.84 -22.51
C GLU A 71 -4.33 53.26 -23.71
N ARG A 72 -4.92 52.31 -24.44
CA ARG A 72 -4.34 51.75 -25.67
C ARG A 72 -4.19 52.81 -26.76
N GLU A 73 -5.23 53.60 -27.01
CA GLU A 73 -5.19 54.70 -27.97
C GLU A 73 -4.10 55.74 -27.61
N ARG A 74 -3.97 56.11 -26.33
CA ARG A 74 -2.89 56.99 -25.87
C ARG A 74 -1.49 56.40 -26.08
N LYS A 75 -1.33 55.09 -25.84
CA LYS A 75 -0.04 54.40 -26.04
C LYS A 75 0.32 54.35 -27.52
N GLU A 76 -0.64 54.10 -28.40
CA GLU A 76 -0.46 54.13 -29.87
C GLU A 76 -0.12 55.53 -30.38
N GLU A 77 -0.76 56.57 -29.85
CA GLU A 77 -0.43 57.97 -30.19
C GLU A 77 1.00 58.35 -29.77
N LEU A 78 1.43 57.94 -28.57
CA LEU A 78 2.80 58.13 -28.08
C LEU A 78 3.83 57.38 -28.93
N LYS A 79 3.56 56.12 -29.29
CA LYS A 79 4.41 55.34 -30.21
C LYS A 79 4.50 56.01 -31.58
N ALA A 80 3.39 56.52 -32.12
CA ALA A 80 3.36 57.22 -33.40
C ALA A 80 4.10 58.56 -33.38
N GLN A 81 4.05 59.30 -32.26
CA GLN A 81 4.84 60.53 -32.07
C GLN A 81 6.33 60.20 -32.01
N ARG A 82 6.72 59.19 -31.23
CA ARG A 82 8.12 58.74 -31.11
C ARG A 82 8.69 58.26 -32.45
N ARG A 83 7.90 57.53 -33.25
CA ARG A 83 8.25 57.13 -34.63
C ARG A 83 8.55 58.32 -35.54
N LYS A 84 7.72 59.36 -35.48
CA LYS A 84 7.93 60.58 -36.27
C LYS A 84 9.17 61.34 -35.83
N GLU A 85 9.40 61.45 -34.52
CA GLU A 85 10.61 62.09 -33.98
C GLU A 85 11.89 61.37 -34.41
N ILE A 86 11.89 60.03 -34.39
CA ILE A 86 13.01 59.21 -34.90
C ILE A 86 13.21 59.42 -36.40
N GLN A 87 12.13 59.45 -37.19
CA GLN A 87 12.21 59.65 -38.64
C GLN A 87 12.72 61.06 -39.02
N ASP A 88 12.33 62.09 -38.25
CA ASP A 88 12.80 63.47 -38.41
C ASP A 88 14.26 63.66 -37.91
N ALA A 89 14.73 62.85 -36.96
CA ALA A 89 16.14 62.81 -36.54
C ALA A 89 17.03 62.17 -37.62
N ILE A 90 16.58 61.07 -38.23
CA ILE A 90 17.27 60.42 -39.35
C ILE A 90 17.36 61.37 -40.57
N MET A 91 16.30 62.12 -40.88
CA MET A 91 16.30 63.11 -41.96
C MET A 91 17.25 64.30 -41.70
N ARG A 92 17.59 64.59 -40.44
CA ARG A 92 18.55 65.64 -40.04
C ARG A 92 20.01 65.15 -40.02
N GLY A 93 20.26 63.87 -40.29
CA GLY A 93 21.60 63.31 -40.42
C GLY A 93 22.33 63.05 -39.09
N GLU A 94 21.60 62.92 -37.99
CA GLU A 94 22.15 62.47 -36.69
C GLU A 94 22.21 60.92 -36.65
N GLU A 95 23.32 60.35 -36.18
CA GLU A 95 23.46 58.89 -35.99
C GLU A 95 22.63 58.43 -34.80
N VAL A 96 21.65 57.55 -35.07
CA VAL A 96 20.77 56.95 -34.06
C VAL A 96 21.39 55.63 -33.59
N ASN A 97 21.62 55.48 -32.28
CA ASN A 97 22.16 54.27 -31.68
C ASN A 97 21.19 53.08 -31.85
N GLN A 98 21.75 51.88 -32.01
CA GLN A 98 21.00 50.65 -32.27
C GLN A 98 20.03 50.26 -31.13
N ASP A 99 20.29 50.74 -29.91
CA ASP A 99 19.44 50.54 -28.73
C ASP A 99 18.12 51.34 -28.78
N ASP A 100 18.05 52.44 -29.55
CA ASP A 100 16.83 53.26 -29.67
C ASP A 100 15.79 52.66 -30.67
N MET A 101 16.20 51.70 -31.50
CA MET A 101 15.30 50.99 -32.43
C MET A 101 14.69 49.71 -31.85
N GLU A 102 15.22 49.18 -30.74
CA GLU A 102 14.73 47.91 -30.15
C GLU A 102 13.62 48.10 -29.10
N GLU A 103 13.30 49.34 -28.69
CA GLU A 103 12.17 49.61 -27.79
C GLU A 103 10.78 49.47 -28.47
N GLU A 104 10.70 49.31 -29.79
CA GLU A 104 9.42 49.15 -30.49
C GLU A 104 8.82 47.75 -30.42
N SER A 105 9.61 46.72 -30.09
CA SER A 105 9.15 45.33 -30.06
C SER A 105 8.77 44.80 -28.68
N LEU A 106 8.88 45.59 -27.62
CA LEU A 106 8.72 45.12 -26.24
C LEU A 106 7.37 45.48 -25.58
N ASP A 107 6.43 46.05 -26.32
CA ASP A 107 5.21 46.63 -25.74
C ASP A 107 3.89 46.07 -26.30
N ASP A 108 3.94 45.03 -27.13
CA ASP A 108 2.76 44.41 -27.78
C ASP A 108 2.27 43.11 -27.10
N ASP A 109 2.86 42.70 -25.96
CA ASP A 109 2.53 41.43 -25.29
C ASP A 109 1.75 41.59 -23.97
N ASP A 110 0.77 42.50 -23.88
CA ASP A 110 -0.13 42.59 -22.70
C ASP A 110 -1.61 42.25 -22.98
N ASP A 111 -1.94 41.84 -24.20
CA ASP A 111 -3.32 41.44 -24.57
C ASP A 111 -3.44 40.00 -25.10
N SER A 112 -2.42 39.15 -24.91
CA SER A 112 -2.48 37.72 -25.27
C SER A 112 -2.80 36.82 -24.07
N GLU A 113 -3.91 36.11 -24.22
CA GLU A 113 -4.50 35.09 -23.35
C GLU A 113 -3.51 34.26 -22.50
N GLU A 114 -3.94 34.00 -21.25
CA GLU A 114 -3.31 33.12 -20.26
C GLU A 114 -2.94 31.74 -20.85
N GLY A 115 -1.71 31.57 -21.33
CA GLY A 115 -1.27 30.25 -21.77
C GLY A 115 0.21 30.06 -22.14
N ALA A 116 0.94 31.11 -22.53
CA ALA A 116 2.27 30.95 -23.14
C ALA A 116 3.47 31.44 -22.30
N ASN A 117 3.25 32.09 -21.15
CA ASN A 117 4.32 32.77 -20.39
C ASN A 117 5.21 31.85 -19.52
N GLY A 118 5.06 30.53 -19.62
CA GLY A 118 5.85 29.57 -18.85
C GLY A 118 7.27 29.34 -19.38
N LEU A 119 7.48 29.46 -20.70
CA LEU A 119 8.72 29.02 -21.34
C LEU A 119 9.85 30.05 -21.22
N SER A 120 9.52 31.35 -21.31
CA SER A 120 10.51 32.44 -21.21
C SER A 120 11.08 32.56 -19.79
N ALA A 121 10.22 32.52 -18.77
CA ALA A 121 10.63 32.55 -17.36
C ALA A 121 11.43 31.30 -16.93
N LEU A 122 11.15 30.15 -17.55
CA LEU A 122 11.91 28.92 -17.32
C LEU A 122 13.34 29.02 -17.91
N LEU A 123 13.46 29.65 -19.08
CA LEU A 123 14.76 29.83 -19.76
C LEU A 123 15.65 30.80 -18.98
N GLU A 124 15.08 31.88 -18.46
CA GLU A 124 15.78 32.89 -17.66
C GLU A 124 16.23 32.32 -16.29
N SER A 125 15.36 31.54 -15.63
CA SER A 125 15.68 30.83 -14.38
C SER A 125 16.76 29.76 -14.59
N ALA A 126 16.70 29.01 -15.69
CA ALA A 126 17.72 28.02 -16.04
C ALA A 126 19.09 28.67 -16.31
N GLN A 127 19.11 29.86 -16.94
CA GLN A 127 20.33 30.63 -17.15
C GLN A 127 20.89 31.23 -15.84
N GLN A 128 20.02 31.63 -14.91
CA GLN A 128 20.42 32.12 -13.59
C GLN A 128 21.02 31.01 -12.71
N ALA A 129 20.40 29.83 -12.69
CA ALA A 129 20.93 28.65 -12.00
C ALA A 129 22.27 28.16 -12.60
N ALA A 130 22.44 28.28 -13.92
CA ALA A 130 23.71 27.97 -14.59
C ALA A 130 24.82 28.98 -14.23
N ARG A 131 24.49 30.24 -13.94
CA ARG A 131 25.45 31.26 -13.46
C ARG A 131 25.86 31.02 -12.00
N GLU A 132 24.92 30.61 -11.14
CA GLU A 132 25.22 30.27 -9.75
C GLU A 132 26.09 29.00 -9.62
N TYR A 133 25.98 28.06 -10.56
CA TYR A 133 26.83 26.84 -10.59
C TYR A 133 28.29 27.12 -10.99
N ASN A 134 28.56 28.19 -11.74
CA ASN A 134 29.90 28.51 -12.25
C ASN A 134 30.80 29.32 -11.30
N GLY A 135 30.37 29.54 -10.05
CA GLY A 135 31.25 29.78 -8.91
C GLY A 135 32.05 31.10 -8.89
N GLU A 136 31.50 32.10 -8.20
CA GLU A 136 32.29 33.08 -7.44
C GLU A 136 31.72 33.14 -6.02
N GLY A 137 32.56 32.79 -5.05
CA GLY A 137 32.15 32.61 -3.65
C GLY A 137 32.16 33.88 -2.83
N ASP A 138 31.55 33.80 -1.65
CA ASP A 138 32.13 34.40 -0.45
C ASP A 138 31.67 33.62 0.78
N GLY A 139 32.65 33.23 1.58
CA GLY A 139 32.45 32.51 2.83
C GLY A 139 32.11 33.46 3.98
N ASP A 140 31.45 32.93 5.00
CA ASP A 140 31.89 33.24 6.36
C ASP A 140 31.47 32.16 7.36
N ASN A 141 32.32 32.04 8.36
CA ASN A 141 32.36 31.11 9.46
C ASN A 141 31.23 31.34 10.48
N ASN A 142 30.74 30.26 11.09
CA ASN A 142 30.72 30.22 12.56
C ASN A 142 30.58 28.81 13.12
N ALA A 143 31.50 28.51 14.03
CA ALA A 143 31.64 27.27 14.76
C ALA A 143 30.90 27.31 16.12
N ALA A 144 30.72 26.10 16.65
CA ALA A 144 30.52 25.72 18.05
C ALA A 144 29.14 25.94 18.72
N MET A 145 28.53 24.83 19.16
CA MET A 145 28.53 24.43 20.59
C MET A 145 27.80 23.08 20.73
N MET A 146 28.54 22.07 21.20
CA MET A 146 27.98 20.85 21.78
C MET A 146 27.54 21.16 23.21
N ASP A 147 26.42 20.56 23.64
CA ASP A 147 26.29 20.17 25.04
C ASP A 147 25.47 18.89 25.17
N SER A 148 25.87 18.09 26.15
CA SER A 148 25.47 16.70 26.40
C SER A 148 24.24 16.59 27.30
N ASP A 149 23.67 15.39 27.31
CA ASP A 149 22.74 14.80 28.29
C ASP A 149 21.22 14.99 28.06
N ASN A 150 20.59 13.95 27.49
CA ASN A 150 19.48 13.25 28.15
C ASN A 150 19.07 11.96 27.40
N GLU A 151 18.80 10.92 28.20
CA GLU A 151 18.21 9.64 27.83
C GLU A 151 16.82 9.82 27.20
N GLU A 152 16.59 9.30 25.99
CA GLU A 152 15.26 9.07 25.42
C GLU A 152 15.32 7.99 24.33
N ASP A 153 14.21 7.27 24.15
CA ASP A 153 14.01 6.08 23.31
C ASP A 153 14.74 6.12 21.96
N VAL A 154 15.47 5.03 21.63
CA VAL A 154 16.20 4.90 20.37
C VAL A 154 15.21 4.65 19.21
N GLU A 155 14.65 5.72 18.68
CA GLU A 155 13.99 5.75 17.38
C GLU A 155 15.07 5.96 16.31
N TYR A 156 15.26 4.98 15.42
CA TYR A 156 16.22 5.10 14.32
C TYR A 156 15.66 6.06 13.27
N GLU A 157 16.02 7.35 13.32
CA GLU A 157 15.82 8.28 12.20
C GLU A 157 16.80 7.94 11.06
N LEU A 158 16.23 7.58 9.91
CA LEU A 158 16.96 7.34 8.67
C LEU A 158 17.39 8.68 8.07
N SER A 159 18.70 8.92 7.94
CA SER A 159 19.21 10.03 7.13
C SER A 159 18.87 9.79 5.66
N GLU A 160 18.06 10.68 5.09
CA GLU A 160 17.86 10.82 3.65
C GLU A 160 19.15 11.42 3.05
N VAL A 161 19.80 10.66 2.16
CA VAL A 161 20.87 11.18 1.30
C VAL A 161 20.18 11.60 0.01
N GLU A 162 20.36 12.87 -0.37
CA GLU A 162 19.91 13.45 -1.63
C GLU A 162 20.80 12.91 -2.75
N ASP A 163 20.24 12.12 -3.67
CA ASP A 163 20.91 11.69 -4.92
C ASP A 163 20.07 12.17 -6.11
N ASP A 164 20.75 12.82 -7.05
CA ASP A 164 20.24 13.58 -8.20
C ASP A 164 19.21 12.85 -9.09
N ASP A 165 18.22 13.63 -9.54
CA ASP A 165 17.05 13.19 -10.31
C ASP A 165 17.34 12.96 -11.80
N GLN A 166 16.99 11.77 -12.29
CA GLN A 166 16.55 11.48 -13.66
C GLN A 166 15.76 10.15 -13.66
N ASP A 167 14.54 10.14 -14.24
CA ASP A 167 13.55 9.05 -14.40
C ASP A 167 12.44 8.88 -13.32
N GLU A 168 11.38 9.70 -13.44
CA GLU A 168 10.32 9.88 -12.43
C GLU A 168 9.34 8.69 -12.19
N GLU A 169 9.15 7.74 -13.12
CA GLU A 169 8.16 6.65 -12.90
C GLU A 169 8.77 5.27 -12.59
N ARG A 170 10.00 4.98 -13.03
CA ARG A 170 10.72 3.77 -12.60
C ARG A 170 11.30 3.93 -11.20
N GLY A 171 11.65 5.16 -10.82
CA GLY A 171 12.26 5.48 -9.54
C GLY A 171 11.38 5.21 -8.32
N VAL A 172 10.05 5.38 -8.37
CA VAL A 172 9.20 5.28 -7.16
C VAL A 172 9.12 3.85 -6.63
N LEU A 173 8.96 2.85 -7.53
CA LEU A 173 8.94 1.44 -7.14
C LEU A 173 10.32 0.96 -6.71
N GLU A 174 11.39 1.44 -7.34
CA GLU A 174 12.77 1.05 -7.00
C GLU A 174 13.27 1.71 -5.70
N LYS A 175 12.97 2.99 -5.48
CA LYS A 175 13.17 3.72 -4.20
C LYS A 175 12.39 3.02 -3.06
N SER A 176 11.18 2.52 -3.35
CA SER A 176 10.41 1.71 -2.39
C SER A 176 11.05 0.35 -2.12
N ARG A 177 11.57 -0.35 -3.13
CA ARG A 177 12.26 -1.65 -2.96
C ARG A 177 13.52 -1.55 -2.12
N LYS A 178 14.39 -0.56 -2.38
CA LYS A 178 15.62 -0.34 -1.61
C LYS A 178 15.32 -0.03 -0.14
N SER A 179 14.28 0.76 0.13
CA SER A 179 13.86 1.02 1.52
C SER A 179 13.29 -0.23 2.20
N TYR A 180 12.54 -1.07 1.48
CA TYR A 180 12.05 -2.35 2.01
C TYR A 180 13.15 -3.36 2.29
N ASP A 181 14.15 -3.48 1.42
CA ASP A 181 15.29 -4.38 1.63
C ASP A 181 16.13 -3.94 2.83
N LYS A 182 16.28 -2.61 3.04
CA LYS A 182 16.94 -2.05 4.23
C LYS A 182 16.18 -2.42 5.51
N ILE A 183 14.85 -2.29 5.51
CA ILE A 183 14.01 -2.70 6.65
C ILE A 183 14.12 -4.20 6.89
N PHE A 184 14.02 -5.01 5.83
CA PHE A 184 14.12 -6.46 5.93
C PHE A 184 15.45 -6.89 6.56
N LYS A 185 16.56 -6.35 6.04
CA LYS A 185 17.89 -6.64 6.56
C LYS A 185 18.04 -6.21 8.02
N ALA A 186 17.57 -5.02 8.38
CA ALA A 186 17.59 -4.56 9.78
C ALA A 186 16.80 -5.48 10.72
N VAL A 187 15.59 -5.93 10.32
CA VAL A 187 14.79 -6.87 11.11
C VAL A 187 15.50 -8.21 11.24
N VAL A 188 16.03 -8.74 10.13
CA VAL A 188 16.74 -10.01 10.11
C VAL A 188 17.98 -9.93 11.01
N ASP A 189 18.76 -8.86 10.95
CA ASP A 189 20.01 -8.69 11.71
C ASP A 189 19.78 -8.50 13.22
N THR A 190 18.71 -7.83 13.61
CA THR A 190 18.35 -7.60 15.02
C THR A 190 17.63 -8.77 15.68
N SER A 191 17.04 -9.70 14.90
CA SER A 191 16.22 -10.78 15.43
C SER A 191 16.94 -12.12 15.53
N ASP A 192 16.62 -12.87 16.59
CA ASP A 192 17.10 -14.24 16.82
C ASP A 192 16.13 -15.26 16.20
N VAL A 193 14.82 -14.95 16.27
CA VAL A 193 13.73 -15.75 15.71
C VAL A 193 12.90 -14.88 14.79
N ILE A 194 12.60 -15.39 13.61
CA ILE A 194 11.81 -14.70 12.60
C ILE A 194 10.47 -15.42 12.46
N LEU A 195 9.40 -14.67 12.71
CA LEU A 195 8.03 -15.08 12.47
C LEU A 195 7.60 -14.56 11.12
N TYR A 196 7.48 -15.45 10.15
CA TYR A 196 7.03 -15.10 8.82
C TYR A 196 5.52 -15.33 8.69
N VAL A 197 4.77 -14.22 8.64
CA VAL A 197 3.31 -14.23 8.65
C VAL A 197 2.74 -14.31 7.23
N LEU A 198 1.90 -15.31 7.01
CA LEU A 198 1.17 -15.60 5.76
C LEU A 198 -0.35 -15.45 5.98
N ASP A 199 -1.09 -15.09 4.93
CA ASP A 199 -2.57 -15.07 4.94
C ASP A 199 -3.11 -16.45 4.55
N ALA A 200 -3.94 -17.06 5.39
CA ALA A 200 -4.48 -18.41 5.20
C ALA A 200 -5.29 -18.59 3.91
N ARG A 201 -5.87 -17.51 3.35
CA ARG A 201 -6.63 -17.57 2.10
C ARG A 201 -5.73 -17.81 0.87
N ASP A 202 -4.52 -17.30 0.90
CA ASP A 202 -3.55 -17.44 -0.18
C ASP A 202 -2.10 -17.44 0.33
N PRO A 203 -1.66 -18.55 0.97
CA PRO A 203 -0.36 -18.60 1.63
C PRO A 203 0.79 -18.49 0.63
N GLU A 204 0.68 -19.14 -0.54
CA GLU A 204 1.75 -19.13 -1.55
C GLU A 204 1.95 -17.73 -2.15
N SER A 205 0.88 -16.97 -2.38
CA SER A 205 0.99 -15.60 -2.92
C SER A 205 1.55 -14.58 -1.92
N THR A 206 1.47 -14.87 -0.62
CA THR A 206 2.04 -14.04 0.46
C THR A 206 3.40 -14.54 0.94
N ARG A 207 3.91 -15.61 0.32
CA ARG A 207 5.20 -16.24 0.60
C ARG A 207 6.23 -15.76 -0.43
N SER A 208 7.49 -15.68 -0.01
CA SER A 208 8.63 -15.44 -0.89
C SER A 208 9.80 -16.34 -0.54
N ARG A 209 10.28 -17.11 -1.51
CA ARG A 209 11.43 -18.01 -1.41
C ARG A 209 12.74 -17.26 -1.22
N LYS A 210 12.86 -16.07 -1.80
CA LYS A 210 14.05 -15.21 -1.61
C LYS A 210 14.24 -14.82 -0.15
N VAL A 211 13.14 -14.48 0.53
CA VAL A 211 13.14 -14.15 1.96
C VAL A 211 13.56 -15.35 2.79
N GLU A 212 13.01 -16.52 2.49
CA GLU A 212 13.36 -17.77 3.18
C GLU A 212 14.85 -18.08 3.04
N GLN A 213 15.38 -17.98 1.81
CA GLN A 213 16.81 -18.18 1.53
C GLN A 213 17.69 -17.16 2.27
N ALA A 214 17.33 -15.88 2.26
CA ALA A 214 18.08 -14.83 2.94
C ALA A 214 18.11 -15.03 4.47
N VAL A 215 17.04 -15.55 5.06
CA VAL A 215 17.02 -15.91 6.49
C VAL A 215 17.89 -17.14 6.75
N LEU A 216 17.80 -18.17 5.90
CA LEU A 216 18.58 -19.41 6.03
C LEU A 216 20.09 -19.22 5.86
N GLN A 217 20.51 -18.23 5.05
CA GLN A 217 21.92 -17.88 4.87
C GLN A 217 22.57 -17.36 6.17
N ASN A 218 21.79 -16.86 7.12
CA ASN A 218 22.30 -16.36 8.39
C ASN A 218 22.35 -17.49 9.43
N PRO A 219 23.55 -17.96 9.84
CA PRO A 219 23.65 -19.04 10.82
C PRO A 219 23.11 -18.60 12.18
N GLY A 220 22.31 -19.45 12.81
CA GLY A 220 21.76 -19.22 14.15
C GLY A 220 20.36 -18.60 14.20
N LYS A 221 19.82 -18.09 13.09
CA LYS A 221 18.45 -17.57 13.03
C LYS A 221 17.44 -18.69 12.80
N ARG A 222 16.29 -18.63 13.47
CA ARG A 222 15.20 -19.62 13.29
C ARG A 222 14.03 -18.98 12.56
N LEU A 223 13.56 -19.63 11.50
CA LEU A 223 12.38 -19.20 10.75
C LEU A 223 11.16 -20.06 11.12
N ILE A 224 10.06 -19.42 11.50
CA ILE A 224 8.77 -20.06 11.80
C ILE A 224 7.70 -19.41 10.93
N LEU A 225 6.92 -20.23 10.22
CA LEU A 225 5.78 -19.75 9.45
C LEU A 225 4.56 -19.59 10.37
N ILE A 226 3.88 -18.46 10.26
CA ILE A 226 2.61 -18.21 10.92
C ILE A 226 1.53 -18.11 9.87
N LEU A 227 0.56 -19.02 9.93
CA LEU A 227 -0.61 -18.98 9.07
C LEU A 227 -1.73 -18.23 9.80
N ASN A 228 -1.96 -16.97 9.45
CA ASN A 228 -2.96 -16.12 10.11
C ASN A 228 -4.28 -16.06 9.34
N LYS A 229 -5.37 -15.67 10.02
CA LYS A 229 -6.75 -15.62 9.49
C LYS A 229 -7.33 -16.99 9.14
N VAL A 230 -6.98 -18.00 9.94
CA VAL A 230 -7.46 -19.39 9.79
C VAL A 230 -8.98 -19.54 9.95
N ASP A 231 -9.65 -18.51 10.45
CA ASP A 231 -11.10 -18.42 10.52
C ASP A 231 -11.78 -18.10 9.18
N LEU A 232 -11.04 -17.67 8.15
CA LEU A 232 -11.59 -17.38 6.82
C LEU A 232 -11.57 -18.57 5.86
N ILE A 233 -11.01 -19.72 6.28
CA ILE A 233 -10.88 -20.90 5.44
C ILE A 233 -11.49 -22.14 6.11
N PRO A 234 -12.06 -23.09 5.36
CA PRO A 234 -12.52 -24.37 5.89
C PRO A 234 -11.40 -25.18 6.56
N THR A 235 -11.78 -26.10 7.45
CA THR A 235 -10.85 -26.95 8.21
C THR A 235 -10.02 -27.85 7.29
N GLU A 236 -10.65 -28.36 6.22
CA GLU A 236 -10.05 -29.26 5.24
C GLU A 236 -8.92 -28.55 4.49
N ALA A 237 -9.20 -27.34 4.00
CA ALA A 237 -8.22 -26.49 3.33
C ALA A 237 -7.07 -26.09 4.28
N LEU A 238 -7.39 -25.78 5.55
CA LEU A 238 -6.39 -25.46 6.57
C LEU A 238 -5.42 -26.63 6.79
N ASN A 239 -5.94 -27.85 6.93
CA ASN A 239 -5.12 -29.05 7.15
C ASN A 239 -4.21 -29.35 5.95
N GLN A 240 -4.71 -29.21 4.72
CA GLN A 240 -3.90 -29.36 3.52
C GLN A 240 -2.75 -28.35 3.47
N TRP A 241 -3.02 -27.08 3.78
CA TRP A 241 -1.97 -26.05 3.85
C TRP A 241 -0.98 -26.29 4.97
N LEU A 242 -1.44 -26.72 6.16
CA LEU A 242 -0.54 -27.04 7.27
C LEU A 242 0.38 -28.20 6.89
N ASN A 243 -0.11 -29.26 6.26
CA ASN A 243 0.72 -30.38 5.81
C ASN A 243 1.74 -29.93 4.75
N PHE A 244 1.32 -29.12 3.78
CA PHE A 244 2.19 -28.58 2.75
C PHE A 244 3.27 -27.63 3.28
N LEU A 245 2.93 -26.75 4.24
CA LEU A 245 3.88 -25.77 4.77
C LEU A 245 4.83 -26.41 5.79
N LYS A 246 4.35 -27.34 6.62
CA LYS A 246 5.17 -28.08 7.60
C LYS A 246 6.28 -28.92 6.98
N SER A 247 6.14 -29.35 5.72
CA SER A 247 7.22 -30.03 5.00
C SER A 247 8.42 -29.11 4.74
N SER A 248 8.19 -27.79 4.68
CA SER A 248 9.25 -26.80 4.46
C SER A 248 9.75 -26.16 5.76
N PHE A 249 8.84 -25.66 6.61
CA PHE A 249 9.19 -24.98 7.85
C PHE A 249 8.13 -25.23 8.93
N PRO A 250 8.51 -25.19 10.22
CA PRO A 250 7.55 -25.23 11.32
C PRO A 250 6.47 -24.17 11.13
N THR A 251 5.21 -24.61 11.06
CA THR A 251 4.07 -23.74 10.73
C THR A 251 3.03 -23.79 11.85
N ILE A 252 2.63 -22.60 12.34
CA ILE A 252 1.64 -22.45 13.42
C ILE A 252 0.39 -21.72 12.89
N PRO A 253 -0.82 -22.32 12.99
CA PRO A 253 -2.06 -21.64 12.66
C PRO A 253 -2.47 -20.66 13.78
N ILE A 254 -2.83 -19.43 13.42
CA ILE A 254 -3.21 -18.38 14.37
C ILE A 254 -4.47 -17.63 13.93
N LYS A 255 -5.32 -17.31 14.92
CA LYS A 255 -6.43 -16.37 14.78
C LYS A 255 -6.15 -15.11 15.59
N ALA A 256 -5.54 -14.10 14.98
CA ALA A 256 -5.10 -12.91 15.71
C ALA A 256 -6.21 -11.88 15.97
N THR A 257 -7.18 -11.75 15.07
CA THR A 257 -8.23 -10.73 15.13
C THR A 257 -9.61 -11.41 15.18
N PRO A 258 -10.57 -10.93 15.98
CA PRO A 258 -11.97 -11.27 15.75
C PRO A 258 -12.39 -10.74 14.36
N GLY A 259 -12.97 -11.61 13.52
CA GLY A 259 -13.40 -11.24 12.17
C GLY A 259 -14.38 -10.06 12.13
N ALA A 260 -14.62 -9.51 10.95
CA ALA A 260 -15.58 -8.42 10.77
C ALA A 260 -16.99 -8.84 11.24
N THR A 261 -17.79 -7.88 11.68
CA THR A 261 -19.22 -8.10 11.98
C THR A 261 -19.90 -8.67 10.73
N ASN A 262 -20.58 -9.82 10.87
CA ASN A 262 -21.21 -10.59 9.79
C ASN A 262 -20.25 -11.30 8.82
N ALA A 263 -18.97 -11.48 9.18
CA ALA A 263 -18.08 -12.36 8.43
C ALA A 263 -18.41 -13.83 8.71
N ASN A 264 -18.41 -14.65 7.66
CA ASN A 264 -18.52 -16.11 7.81
C ASN A 264 -17.21 -16.64 8.40
N SER A 265 -17.27 -17.01 9.68
CA SER A 265 -16.11 -17.57 10.38
C SER A 265 -16.19 -19.09 10.40
N PHE A 266 -15.24 -19.72 9.73
CA PHE A 266 -14.89 -21.12 9.90
C PHE A 266 -14.06 -21.31 11.18
N ASN A 267 -13.85 -22.56 11.58
CA ASN A 267 -12.93 -22.92 12.67
C ASN A 267 -13.21 -22.19 14.00
N LYS A 268 -14.48 -22.07 14.41
CA LYS A 268 -14.89 -21.39 15.66
C LYS A 268 -14.21 -21.94 16.91
N ASN A 269 -13.78 -23.21 16.87
CA ASN A 269 -13.06 -23.90 17.95
C ASN A 269 -11.63 -23.34 18.15
N LEU A 270 -11.01 -22.78 17.11
CA LEU A 270 -9.69 -22.13 17.21
C LEU A 270 -9.87 -20.70 17.70
N THR A 271 -9.87 -20.51 19.02
CA THR A 271 -9.92 -19.18 19.61
C THR A 271 -8.58 -18.46 19.51
N GLY A 272 -8.63 -17.13 19.41
CA GLY A 272 -7.42 -16.32 19.33
C GLY A 272 -6.53 -16.41 20.57
N SER A 273 -7.11 -16.61 21.76
CA SER A 273 -6.32 -16.84 22.98
C SER A 273 -5.56 -18.16 22.88
N MET A 274 -6.22 -19.26 22.51
CA MET A 274 -5.58 -20.59 22.50
C MET A 274 -4.42 -20.65 21.51
N THR A 275 -4.60 -20.10 20.30
CA THR A 275 -3.56 -20.10 19.26
C THR A 275 -2.39 -19.18 19.62
N ALA A 276 -2.67 -17.99 20.16
CA ALA A 276 -1.65 -17.09 20.67
C ALA A 276 -0.88 -17.69 21.87
N ASP A 277 -1.56 -18.41 22.76
CA ASP A 277 -0.95 -19.10 23.90
C ASP A 277 0.02 -20.20 23.46
N THR A 278 -0.33 -20.96 22.42
CA THR A 278 0.57 -21.97 21.84
C THR A 278 1.82 -21.33 21.26
N LEU A 279 1.69 -20.24 20.51
CA LEU A 279 2.85 -19.49 20.00
C LEU A 279 3.71 -18.94 21.14
N LEU A 280 3.09 -18.31 22.15
CA LEU A 280 3.81 -17.74 23.29
C LEU A 280 4.55 -18.81 24.08
N LYS A 281 3.94 -19.98 24.31
CA LYS A 281 4.60 -21.13 24.96
C LYS A 281 5.80 -21.61 24.15
N ALA A 282 5.67 -21.73 22.83
CA ALA A 282 6.77 -22.13 21.96
C ALA A 282 7.95 -21.14 22.02
N LEU A 283 7.65 -19.83 21.98
CA LEU A 283 8.66 -18.77 22.08
C LEU A 283 9.33 -18.74 23.46
N LYS A 284 8.57 -18.90 24.56
CA LYS A 284 9.12 -18.97 25.92
C LYS A 284 9.97 -20.21 26.13
N ALA A 285 9.57 -21.37 25.60
CA ALA A 285 10.35 -22.60 25.65
C ALA A 285 11.67 -22.48 24.87
N PHE A 286 11.65 -21.79 23.73
CA PHE A 286 12.87 -21.43 23.02
C PHE A 286 13.74 -20.50 23.88
N ALA A 287 13.12 -19.50 24.52
CA ALA A 287 13.84 -18.53 25.33
C ALA A 287 14.46 -19.08 26.61
N SER A 288 13.86 -20.11 27.20
CA SER A 288 14.48 -20.82 28.32
C SER A 288 15.61 -21.74 27.90
N LYS A 289 15.58 -22.26 26.66
CA LYS A 289 16.63 -23.14 26.11
C LYS A 289 17.84 -22.36 25.61
N SER A 290 17.62 -21.14 25.12
CA SER A 290 18.72 -20.26 24.74
C SER A 290 19.40 -19.72 26.01
N ASN A 291 20.66 -20.07 26.24
CA ASN A 291 21.48 -19.53 27.34
C ASN A 291 21.96 -18.10 27.05
N LEU A 292 21.08 -17.22 26.58
CA LEU A 292 21.38 -15.83 26.29
C LEU A 292 21.18 -14.99 27.56
N LYS A 293 22.17 -14.15 27.89
CA LYS A 293 22.08 -13.18 29.01
C LYS A 293 21.09 -12.05 28.72
N ARG A 294 20.84 -11.75 27.43
CA ARG A 294 19.87 -10.76 26.95
C ARG A 294 18.52 -11.40 26.60
N SER A 295 17.47 -10.59 26.53
CA SER A 295 16.17 -11.01 26.00
C SER A 295 16.29 -11.42 24.53
N ILE A 296 15.54 -12.45 24.13
CA ILE A 296 15.38 -12.82 22.72
C ILE A 296 14.54 -11.78 22.00
N ILE A 297 14.96 -11.46 20.79
CA ILE A 297 14.25 -10.58 19.89
C ILE A 297 13.59 -11.43 18.81
N VAL A 298 12.27 -11.33 18.72
CA VAL A 298 11.45 -12.01 17.72
C VAL A 298 11.03 -11.01 16.66
N GLY A 299 11.56 -11.12 15.44
CA GLY A 299 11.17 -10.28 14.31
C GLY A 299 9.92 -10.81 13.63
N VAL A 300 8.92 -9.94 13.39
CA VAL A 300 7.71 -10.32 12.65
C VAL A 300 7.77 -9.76 11.24
N ILE A 301 7.89 -10.62 10.23
CA ILE A 301 7.98 -10.23 8.82
C ILE A 301 6.78 -10.73 8.02
N GLY A 302 6.50 -10.08 6.87
CA GLY A 302 5.51 -10.54 5.90
C GLY A 302 4.77 -9.42 5.18
N TYR A 303 3.93 -9.80 4.23
CA TYR A 303 3.18 -8.89 3.36
C TYR A 303 2.35 -7.87 4.16
N PRO A 304 2.05 -6.68 3.61
CA PRO A 304 1.07 -5.77 4.22
C PRO A 304 -0.27 -6.47 4.46
N ASN A 305 -0.99 -6.09 5.52
CA ASN A 305 -2.35 -6.58 5.83
C ASN A 305 -2.55 -8.09 6.07
N VAL A 306 -1.48 -8.89 6.14
CA VAL A 306 -1.56 -10.29 6.61
C VAL A 306 -1.90 -10.41 8.11
N GLY A 307 -1.76 -9.31 8.86
CA GLY A 307 -2.12 -9.23 10.29
C GLY A 307 -0.95 -9.32 11.28
N LYS A 308 0.25 -8.88 10.90
CA LYS A 308 1.45 -8.82 11.76
C LYS A 308 1.20 -8.14 13.10
N SER A 309 0.83 -6.85 13.09
CA SER A 309 0.53 -6.07 14.29
C SER A 309 -0.69 -6.61 15.07
N SER A 310 -1.62 -7.32 14.41
CA SER A 310 -2.71 -8.01 15.10
C SER A 310 -2.22 -9.21 15.91
N ILE A 311 -1.24 -9.98 15.40
CA ILE A 311 -0.63 -11.10 16.14
C ILE A 311 0.08 -10.56 17.37
N ILE A 312 0.83 -9.47 17.24
CA ILE A 312 1.52 -8.81 18.36
C ILE A 312 0.52 -8.39 19.42
N ASN A 313 -0.54 -7.68 19.02
CA ASN A 313 -1.60 -7.29 19.95
C ASN A 313 -2.31 -8.50 20.59
N ALA A 314 -2.48 -9.62 19.87
CA ALA A 314 -3.05 -10.85 20.43
C ALA A 314 -2.14 -11.45 21.51
N LEU A 315 -0.81 -11.39 21.33
CA LEU A 315 0.17 -11.84 22.31
C LEU A 315 0.28 -10.90 23.52
N THR A 316 0.21 -9.58 23.30
CA THR A 316 0.35 -8.57 24.37
C THR A 316 -0.90 -8.37 25.22
N LYS A 317 -2.11 -8.71 24.71
CA LYS A 317 -3.40 -8.59 25.42
C LYS A 317 -3.44 -9.26 26.80
N ARG A 318 -2.59 -10.26 27.04
CA ARG A 318 -2.50 -10.95 28.33
C ARG A 318 -1.70 -10.20 29.39
N HIS A 319 -0.74 -9.35 28.97
CA HIS A 319 0.23 -8.74 29.88
C HIS A 319 -0.03 -7.25 30.13
N ASN A 320 -0.69 -6.55 29.21
CA ASN A 320 -1.07 -5.15 29.35
C ASN A 320 -2.59 -5.00 29.43
N ASN A 321 -3.08 -4.41 30.52
CA ASN A 321 -4.50 -4.09 30.76
C ASN A 321 -5.05 -3.15 29.67
N HIS A 322 -5.66 -3.73 28.63
CA HIS A 322 -6.47 -3.09 27.59
C HIS A 322 -5.81 -2.13 26.59
N SER A 323 -4.52 -1.80 26.72
CA SER A 323 -3.85 -0.96 25.72
C SER A 323 -3.39 -1.78 24.51
N LYS A 324 -3.72 -1.33 23.29
CA LYS A 324 -3.19 -1.90 22.04
C LYS A 324 -1.73 -1.45 21.89
N ALA A 325 -0.80 -2.40 21.81
CA ALA A 325 0.63 -2.11 21.67
C ALA A 325 0.97 -1.53 20.30
N CYS A 326 0.37 -2.08 19.24
CA CYS A 326 0.58 -1.65 17.87
C CYS A 326 -0.72 -1.10 17.24
N PRO A 327 -0.65 -0.05 16.40
CA PRO A 327 -1.77 0.39 15.61
C PRO A 327 -2.16 -0.72 14.63
N VAL A 328 -3.46 -0.94 14.48
CA VAL A 328 -4.02 -1.93 13.55
C VAL A 328 -5.10 -1.27 12.73
N GLY A 329 -5.13 -1.57 11.44
CA GLY A 329 -6.15 -1.06 10.54
C GLY A 329 -6.24 -1.91 9.28
N ASN A 330 -7.40 -1.87 8.65
CA ASN A 330 -7.64 -2.50 7.36
C ASN A 330 -7.14 -1.58 6.24
N GLN A 331 -5.91 -1.06 6.32
CA GLN A 331 -5.23 -0.34 5.23
C GLN A 331 -3.73 -0.67 5.21
N ALA A 332 -3.15 -0.80 4.01
CA ALA A 332 -1.70 -0.94 3.87
C ALA A 332 -1.02 0.37 4.31
N GLY A 333 0.16 0.28 4.92
CA GLY A 333 0.90 1.45 5.39
C GLY A 333 0.54 1.96 6.79
N VAL A 334 -0.27 1.23 7.59
CA VAL A 334 -0.56 1.60 8.99
C VAL A 334 0.70 1.52 9.87
N THR A 335 1.54 0.51 9.65
CA THR A 335 2.83 0.35 10.34
C THR A 335 3.94 0.86 9.43
N THR A 336 4.42 2.07 9.69
CA THR A 336 5.46 2.75 8.89
C THR A 336 6.86 2.64 9.49
N SER A 337 6.97 2.53 10.82
CA SER A 337 8.23 2.43 11.55
C SER A 337 8.38 1.09 12.26
N MET A 338 9.63 0.66 12.45
CA MET A 338 9.95 -0.49 13.29
C MET A 338 9.73 -0.16 14.76
N ARG A 339 9.16 -1.08 15.55
CA ARG A 339 8.87 -0.85 16.97
C ARG A 339 9.16 -2.09 17.80
N GLU A 340 9.86 -1.92 18.91
CA GLU A 340 10.05 -2.98 19.89
C GLU A 340 8.91 -3.01 20.91
N VAL A 341 8.24 -4.17 21.02
CA VAL A 341 7.21 -4.45 22.03
C VAL A 341 7.76 -5.47 23.00
N LYS A 342 7.99 -5.04 24.25
CA LYS A 342 8.38 -5.94 25.34
C LYS A 342 7.18 -6.74 25.81
N ILE A 343 7.26 -8.07 25.72
CA ILE A 343 6.22 -9.00 26.23
C ILE A 343 6.59 -9.54 27.61
N ASP A 344 7.86 -9.91 27.77
CA ASP A 344 8.41 -10.47 29.00
C ASP A 344 9.85 -9.95 29.18
N ASN A 345 10.45 -10.14 30.35
CA ASN A 345 11.84 -9.74 30.60
C ASN A 345 12.83 -10.49 29.71
N LYS A 346 12.49 -11.71 29.28
CA LYS A 346 13.31 -12.54 28.37
C LYS A 346 12.84 -12.51 26.91
N LEU A 347 11.74 -11.81 26.59
CA LEU A 347 11.11 -11.85 25.26
C LEU A 347 10.66 -10.46 24.79
N LYS A 348 11.25 -10.01 23.68
CA LYS A 348 10.85 -8.81 22.93
C LYS A 348 10.36 -9.22 21.54
N ILE A 349 9.35 -8.51 21.03
CA ILE A 349 8.88 -8.66 19.66
C ILE A 349 9.15 -7.37 18.90
N LEU A 350 9.75 -7.47 17.72
CA LEU A 350 9.98 -6.37 16.80
C LEU A 350 8.87 -6.37 15.74
N ASP A 351 8.01 -5.34 15.77
CA ASP A 351 7.02 -5.07 14.73
C ASP A 351 7.71 -4.37 13.56
N SER A 352 7.60 -4.92 12.35
CA SER A 352 8.15 -4.32 11.15
C SER A 352 7.05 -3.82 10.21
N PRO A 353 7.34 -2.79 9.39
CA PRO A 353 6.53 -2.47 8.22
C PRO A 353 6.29 -3.70 7.34
N GLY A 354 5.17 -3.70 6.61
CA GLY A 354 4.89 -4.77 5.65
C GLY A 354 5.78 -4.67 4.43
N ILE A 355 6.41 -5.78 4.06
CA ILE A 355 7.32 -5.85 2.93
C ILE A 355 6.62 -6.60 1.79
N VAL A 356 6.58 -5.97 0.62
CA VAL A 356 6.11 -6.59 -0.62
C VAL A 356 7.34 -7.01 -1.42
N PHE A 357 7.35 -8.24 -1.93
CA PHE A 357 8.46 -8.77 -2.74
C PHE A 357 7.99 -8.87 -4.19
N PRO A 358 8.28 -7.87 -5.04
CA PRO A 358 7.72 -7.82 -6.38
C PRO A 358 8.23 -8.96 -7.27
N ASP A 359 9.44 -9.47 -7.01
CA ASP A 359 10.15 -10.38 -7.92
C ASP A 359 9.43 -11.69 -8.22
N GLU A 360 8.68 -12.26 -7.27
CA GLU A 360 7.95 -13.51 -7.53
C GLU A 360 6.65 -13.30 -8.32
N ILE A 361 6.06 -12.10 -8.20
CA ILE A 361 4.90 -11.71 -9.02
C ILE A 361 5.38 -11.30 -10.43
N MET A 362 6.58 -10.71 -10.55
CA MET A 362 7.15 -10.21 -11.80
C MET A 362 7.87 -11.28 -12.65
N ASN A 363 8.32 -12.40 -12.06
CA ASN A 363 9.03 -13.45 -12.80
C ASN A 363 8.17 -14.22 -13.82
N ALA A 364 6.86 -13.99 -13.85
CA ALA A 364 6.04 -14.36 -15.00
C ALA A 364 6.24 -13.32 -16.11
N LYS A 365 7.30 -13.49 -16.92
CA LYS A 365 7.75 -12.65 -18.07
C LYS A 365 6.69 -12.31 -19.16
N LYS A 366 5.39 -12.50 -18.91
CA LYS A 366 4.28 -12.26 -19.85
C LYS A 366 3.07 -11.50 -19.28
N GLN A 367 3.12 -11.04 -18.02
CA GLN A 367 1.95 -10.38 -17.41
C GLN A 367 1.98 -8.86 -17.56
N SER A 368 0.85 -8.28 -17.97
CA SER A 368 0.69 -6.83 -18.08
C SER A 368 0.83 -6.16 -16.70
N LYS A 369 1.35 -4.93 -16.66
CA LYS A 369 1.51 -4.16 -15.41
C LYS A 369 0.19 -4.04 -14.63
N SER A 370 -0.93 -3.92 -15.35
CA SER A 370 -2.29 -3.88 -14.77
C SER A 370 -2.64 -5.17 -14.02
N GLU A 371 -2.28 -6.34 -14.57
CA GLU A 371 -2.52 -7.62 -13.90
C GLU A 371 -1.72 -7.77 -12.60
N GLN A 372 -0.49 -7.26 -12.59
CA GLN A 372 0.37 -7.29 -11.40
C GLN A 372 -0.21 -6.40 -10.29
N LEU A 373 -0.60 -5.17 -10.64
CA LEU A 373 -1.25 -4.24 -9.70
C LEU A 373 -2.56 -4.81 -9.16
N ALA A 374 -3.35 -5.46 -10.01
CA ALA A 374 -4.59 -6.10 -9.60
C ALA A 374 -4.37 -7.28 -8.64
N LYS A 375 -3.36 -8.13 -8.88
CA LYS A 375 -3.00 -9.21 -7.95
C LYS A 375 -2.55 -8.65 -6.60
N LEU A 376 -1.73 -7.60 -6.60
CA LEU A 376 -1.31 -6.91 -5.38
C LEU A 376 -2.50 -6.26 -4.65
N ALA A 377 -3.48 -5.72 -5.38
CA ALA A 377 -4.71 -5.19 -4.80
C ALA A 377 -5.56 -6.30 -4.14
N LEU A 378 -5.67 -7.48 -4.75
CA LEU A 378 -6.37 -8.64 -4.18
C LEU A 378 -5.72 -9.17 -2.91
N LEU A 379 -4.39 -9.10 -2.82
CA LEU A 379 -3.62 -9.40 -1.61
C LEU A 379 -3.69 -8.29 -0.56
N SER A 380 -4.35 -7.17 -0.85
CA SER A 380 -4.37 -5.96 -0.02
C SER A 380 -2.97 -5.42 0.28
N ALA A 381 -2.01 -5.61 -0.63
CA ALA A 381 -0.63 -5.13 -0.46
C ALA A 381 -0.49 -3.62 -0.74
N ILE A 382 -1.40 -3.06 -1.53
CA ILE A 382 -1.37 -1.66 -1.99
C ILE A 382 -2.44 -0.83 -1.26
N PRO A 383 -2.15 0.44 -0.89
CA PRO A 383 -3.15 1.37 -0.37
C PRO A 383 -4.28 1.63 -1.37
N PRO A 384 -5.54 1.83 -0.92
CA PRO A 384 -6.69 2.09 -1.80
C PRO A 384 -6.51 3.23 -2.81
N LYS A 385 -5.68 4.24 -2.49
CA LYS A 385 -5.41 5.40 -3.34
C LYS A 385 -4.54 5.10 -4.57
N GLN A 386 -3.74 4.03 -4.50
CA GLN A 386 -2.82 3.64 -5.57
C GLN A 386 -3.42 2.57 -6.49
N ILE A 387 -4.67 2.16 -6.24
CA ILE A 387 -5.38 1.21 -7.09
C ILE A 387 -5.94 2.00 -8.27
N THR A 388 -5.35 1.83 -9.45
CA THR A 388 -5.75 2.52 -10.68
C THR A 388 -6.93 1.83 -11.39
N ASP A 389 -6.98 0.50 -11.37
CA ASP A 389 -8.05 -0.27 -12.01
C ASP A 389 -8.60 -1.34 -11.05
N ALA A 390 -9.60 -0.93 -10.26
CA ALA A 390 -10.31 -1.85 -9.37
C ALA A 390 -11.17 -2.87 -10.13
N THR A 391 -11.62 -2.54 -11.34
CA THR A 391 -12.53 -3.41 -12.12
C THR A 391 -11.81 -4.66 -12.60
N PHE A 392 -10.56 -4.52 -13.04
CA PHE A 392 -9.73 -5.65 -13.44
C PHE A 392 -9.38 -6.57 -12.26
N ALA A 393 -9.15 -6.01 -11.06
CA ALA A 393 -8.97 -6.81 -9.85
C ALA A 393 -10.22 -7.66 -9.53
N VAL A 394 -11.41 -7.09 -9.68
CA VAL A 394 -12.66 -7.85 -9.51
C VAL A 394 -12.82 -8.93 -10.58
N LYS A 395 -12.44 -8.66 -11.84
CA LYS A 395 -12.43 -9.69 -12.91
C LYS A 395 -11.56 -10.90 -12.52
N LEU A 396 -10.36 -10.66 -12.00
CA LEU A 396 -9.47 -11.73 -11.52
C LEU A 396 -10.08 -12.48 -10.31
N LEU A 397 -10.76 -11.77 -9.42
CA LEU A 397 -11.47 -12.39 -8.28
C LEU A 397 -12.61 -13.29 -8.75
N LEU A 398 -13.41 -12.84 -9.71
CA LEU A 398 -14.50 -13.62 -10.30
C LEU A 398 -13.96 -14.88 -11.01
N LYS A 399 -12.84 -14.75 -11.74
CA LYS A 399 -12.13 -15.90 -12.32
C LYS A 399 -11.61 -16.88 -11.25
N LYS A 400 -11.27 -16.40 -10.05
CA LYS A 400 -10.89 -17.29 -8.94
C LYS A 400 -12.11 -18.06 -8.43
N PHE A 401 -13.25 -17.39 -8.29
CA PHE A 401 -14.49 -18.01 -7.80
C PHE A 401 -15.15 -18.95 -8.81
N SER A 402 -15.01 -18.72 -10.12
CA SER A 402 -15.54 -19.64 -11.14
C SER A 402 -14.93 -21.04 -11.07
N ASN A 403 -13.72 -21.18 -10.51
CA ASN A 403 -13.06 -22.48 -10.37
C ASN A 403 -13.56 -23.30 -9.17
N ASN A 404 -14.31 -22.71 -8.24
CA ASN A 404 -14.81 -23.41 -7.06
C ASN A 404 -16.29 -23.09 -6.83
N THR A 405 -17.12 -24.11 -6.97
CA THR A 405 -18.58 -24.04 -6.83
C THR A 405 -19.01 -23.43 -5.50
N GLU A 406 -18.37 -23.79 -4.38
CA GLU A 406 -18.73 -23.29 -3.05
C GLU A 406 -18.47 -21.77 -2.92
N MET A 407 -17.37 -21.28 -3.51
CA MET A 407 -17.04 -19.85 -3.49
C MET A 407 -17.99 -19.06 -4.38
N ALA A 408 -18.37 -19.63 -5.53
CA ALA A 408 -19.33 -19.02 -6.44
C ALA A 408 -20.73 -18.91 -5.82
N GLU A 409 -21.19 -19.94 -5.10
CA GLU A 409 -22.46 -19.92 -4.36
C GLU A 409 -22.43 -18.91 -3.20
N GLY A 410 -21.32 -18.87 -2.45
CA GLY A 410 -21.13 -17.89 -1.38
C GLY A 410 -21.19 -16.44 -1.89
N LEU A 411 -20.62 -16.17 -3.07
CA LEU A 411 -20.72 -14.85 -3.72
C LEU A 411 -22.17 -14.51 -4.09
N LYS A 412 -22.89 -15.45 -4.72
CA LYS A 412 -24.29 -15.25 -5.13
C LYS A 412 -25.20 -15.01 -3.95
N SER A 413 -25.02 -15.77 -2.86
CA SER A 413 -25.80 -15.61 -1.64
C SER A 413 -25.52 -14.27 -0.94
N TYR A 414 -24.26 -13.83 -0.89
CA TYR A 414 -23.90 -12.58 -0.21
C TYR A 414 -24.40 -11.32 -0.94
N TYR A 415 -24.33 -11.30 -2.27
CA TYR A 415 -24.79 -10.16 -3.07
C TYR A 415 -26.21 -10.28 -3.58
N GLU A 416 -26.93 -11.37 -3.25
CA GLU A 416 -28.29 -11.66 -3.72
C GLU A 416 -28.40 -11.54 -5.26
N LEU A 417 -27.43 -12.12 -5.97
CA LEU A 417 -27.29 -11.92 -7.41
C LEU A 417 -28.46 -12.54 -8.18
N PRO A 418 -29.11 -11.78 -9.09
CA PRO A 418 -30.05 -12.36 -10.05
C PRO A 418 -29.31 -13.25 -11.06
N PRO A 419 -30.01 -14.11 -11.82
CA PRO A 419 -29.42 -14.80 -12.95
C PRO A 419 -28.93 -13.77 -13.97
N LEU A 420 -27.60 -13.60 -14.08
CA LEU A 420 -26.98 -12.67 -15.00
C LEU A 420 -26.75 -13.36 -16.36
N PRO A 421 -27.17 -12.75 -17.47
CA PRO A 421 -26.86 -13.26 -18.80
C PRO A 421 -25.41 -12.92 -19.14
N SER A 422 -24.56 -13.93 -19.39
CA SER A 422 -23.29 -13.77 -20.14
C SER A 422 -22.55 -15.10 -20.25
N SER A 423 -21.98 -15.36 -21.43
CA SER A 423 -20.99 -16.42 -21.67
C SER A 423 -19.56 -15.93 -21.40
N ASP A 424 -19.33 -14.61 -21.49
CA ASP A 424 -18.02 -13.97 -21.36
C ASP A 424 -17.78 -13.39 -19.97
N LEU A 425 -16.56 -13.60 -19.44
CA LEU A 425 -16.14 -13.13 -18.11
C LEU A 425 -16.17 -11.58 -17.98
N ASP A 426 -15.84 -10.87 -19.06
CA ASP A 426 -15.78 -9.41 -19.08
C ASP A 426 -17.16 -8.76 -19.00
N GLU A 427 -18.11 -9.31 -19.75
CA GLU A 427 -19.50 -8.87 -19.71
C GLU A 427 -20.15 -9.24 -18.38
N PHE A 428 -19.87 -10.44 -17.87
CA PHE A 428 -20.31 -10.86 -16.54
C PHE A 428 -19.80 -9.93 -15.45
N ALA A 429 -18.50 -9.57 -15.47
CA ALA A 429 -17.91 -8.66 -14.49
C ALA A 429 -18.57 -7.27 -14.54
N LYS A 430 -18.88 -6.75 -15.74
CA LYS A 430 -19.61 -5.48 -15.89
C LYS A 430 -21.02 -5.56 -15.31
N HIS A 431 -21.81 -6.58 -15.67
CA HIS A 431 -23.17 -6.74 -15.14
C HIS A 431 -23.20 -6.94 -13.62
N PHE A 432 -22.24 -7.71 -13.10
CA PHE A 432 -22.04 -7.90 -11.66
C PHE A 432 -21.78 -6.57 -10.95
N LEU A 433 -20.86 -5.74 -11.46
CA LEU A 433 -20.55 -4.43 -10.89
C LEU A 433 -21.72 -3.46 -11.00
N ILE A 434 -22.48 -3.48 -12.11
CA ILE A 434 -23.70 -2.67 -12.27
C ILE A 434 -24.74 -3.04 -11.21
N HIS A 435 -24.96 -4.34 -10.99
CA HIS A 435 -25.89 -4.82 -9.98
C HIS A 435 -25.49 -4.34 -8.58
N ILE A 436 -24.22 -4.50 -8.20
CA ILE A 436 -23.70 -4.06 -6.91
C ILE A 436 -23.76 -2.53 -6.76
N ALA A 437 -23.47 -1.80 -7.83
CA ALA A 437 -23.60 -0.34 -7.82
C ALA A 437 -25.03 0.11 -7.52
N ARG A 438 -26.04 -0.60 -8.06
CA ARG A 438 -27.45 -0.32 -7.79
C ARG A 438 -27.86 -0.72 -6.37
N THR A 439 -27.52 -1.92 -5.91
CA THR A 439 -27.90 -2.40 -4.57
C THR A 439 -27.22 -1.61 -3.45
N LYS A 440 -25.96 -1.22 -3.63
CA LYS A 440 -25.20 -0.41 -2.66
C LYS A 440 -25.31 1.10 -2.85
N GLY A 441 -26.13 1.58 -3.80
CA GLY A 441 -26.31 3.01 -4.07
C GLY A 441 -25.04 3.74 -4.53
N ARG A 442 -24.10 3.04 -5.21
CA ARG A 442 -22.90 3.63 -5.81
C ARG A 442 -23.22 4.19 -7.20
N LEU A 443 -24.05 5.23 -7.22
CA LEU A 443 -24.49 5.91 -8.43
C LEU A 443 -23.77 7.26 -8.56
N GLY A 444 -23.38 7.61 -9.79
CA GLY A 444 -22.87 8.92 -10.15
C GLY A 444 -23.99 9.91 -10.49
N LYS A 445 -23.59 11.05 -11.07
CA LYS A 445 -24.53 12.08 -11.55
C LYS A 445 -25.47 11.46 -12.60
N GLY A 446 -26.76 11.80 -12.53
CA GLY A 446 -27.78 11.25 -13.44
C GLY A 446 -28.18 9.80 -13.17
N GLY A 447 -27.82 9.22 -12.01
CA GLY A 447 -28.19 7.85 -11.66
C GLY A 447 -27.36 6.77 -12.38
N ILE A 448 -26.27 7.17 -13.05
CA ILE A 448 -25.39 6.25 -13.79
C ILE A 448 -24.58 5.42 -12.79
N PRO A 449 -24.61 4.07 -12.85
CA PRO A 449 -23.82 3.21 -11.97
C PRO A 449 -22.30 3.49 -12.05
N ASN A 450 -21.66 3.75 -10.91
CA ASN A 450 -20.21 3.93 -10.84
C ASN A 450 -19.51 2.59 -10.59
N LEU A 451 -18.94 2.01 -11.66
CA LEU A 451 -18.29 0.70 -11.62
C LEU A 451 -17.04 0.66 -10.75
N GLU A 452 -16.26 1.73 -10.75
CA GLU A 452 -15.01 1.80 -10.00
C GLU A 452 -15.26 1.86 -8.48
N SER A 453 -16.21 2.69 -8.06
CA SER A 453 -16.62 2.72 -6.64
C SER A 453 -17.27 1.41 -6.20
N ALA A 454 -18.04 0.75 -7.08
CA ALA A 454 -18.61 -0.56 -6.79
C ALA A 454 -17.51 -1.63 -6.66
N ALA A 455 -16.53 -1.63 -7.57
CA ALA A 455 -15.39 -2.54 -7.54
C ALA A 455 -14.56 -2.37 -6.26
N MET A 456 -14.30 -1.13 -5.84
CA MET A 456 -13.65 -0.84 -4.57
C MET A 456 -14.45 -1.35 -3.36
N SER A 457 -15.78 -1.29 -3.41
CA SER A 457 -16.60 -1.91 -2.36
C SER A 457 -16.44 -3.43 -2.32
N VAL A 458 -16.37 -4.09 -3.48
CA VAL A 458 -16.16 -5.56 -3.56
C VAL A 458 -14.79 -5.94 -3.01
N LEU A 459 -13.74 -5.18 -3.36
CA LEU A 459 -12.40 -5.42 -2.84
C LEU A 459 -12.33 -5.25 -1.31
N ASN A 460 -13.08 -4.30 -0.75
CA ASN A 460 -13.18 -4.13 0.70
C ASN A 460 -13.94 -5.30 1.36
N ASP A 461 -15.05 -5.76 0.78
CA ASP A 461 -15.78 -6.93 1.30
C ASP A 461 -14.91 -8.21 1.25
N TRP A 462 -14.12 -8.38 0.19
CA TRP A 462 -13.11 -9.43 0.07
C TRP A 462 -12.05 -9.33 1.16
N ARG A 463 -11.50 -8.14 1.37
CA ARG A 463 -10.49 -7.88 2.41
C ARG A 463 -11.02 -8.17 3.82
N ASP A 464 -12.24 -7.74 4.11
CA ASP A 464 -12.88 -7.90 5.42
C ASP A 464 -13.29 -9.36 5.70
N GLY A 465 -13.16 -10.26 4.71
CA GLY A 465 -13.51 -11.67 4.84
C GLY A 465 -15.02 -11.92 4.85
N ARG A 466 -15.82 -11.00 4.30
CA ARG A 466 -17.26 -11.20 4.11
C ARG A 466 -17.54 -12.17 2.97
N LEU A 467 -16.72 -12.07 1.92
CA LEU A 467 -16.70 -13.02 0.82
C LEU A 467 -15.85 -14.22 1.20
N ILE A 468 -16.42 -15.41 1.04
CA ILE A 468 -15.73 -16.66 1.28
C ILE A 468 -14.84 -16.96 0.07
N GLY A 469 -13.54 -17.15 0.33
CA GLY A 469 -12.63 -17.64 -0.71
C GLY A 469 -11.24 -17.97 -0.22
N TRP A 470 -10.71 -19.05 -0.76
CA TRP A 470 -9.38 -19.58 -0.44
C TRP A 470 -8.71 -20.15 -1.70
N SER A 471 -7.45 -20.54 -1.55
CA SER A 471 -6.71 -21.30 -2.55
C SER A 471 -6.31 -22.65 -1.96
N LEU A 472 -6.08 -23.63 -2.82
CA LEU A 472 -5.54 -24.93 -2.42
C LEU A 472 -4.08 -25.07 -2.91
N PRO A 473 -3.23 -25.80 -2.18
CA PRO A 473 -1.90 -26.15 -2.65
C PRO A 473 -1.92 -26.76 -4.05
N LYS A 474 -0.89 -26.49 -4.87
CA LYS A 474 -0.81 -27.06 -6.24
C LYS A 474 -0.82 -28.60 -6.23
N ALA A 475 -0.19 -29.21 -5.22
CA ALA A 475 -0.17 -30.65 -5.03
C ALA A 475 -1.58 -31.23 -4.78
N SER A 476 -2.42 -30.55 -3.99
CA SER A 476 -3.79 -31.03 -3.75
C SER A 476 -4.73 -30.74 -4.91
N LYS A 477 -4.47 -29.71 -5.73
CA LYS A 477 -5.20 -29.51 -7.00
C LYS A 477 -5.00 -30.68 -7.96
N GLN A 478 -3.77 -31.21 -8.06
CA GLN A 478 -3.47 -32.38 -8.87
C GLN A 478 -4.16 -33.65 -8.33
N ALA A 479 -4.15 -33.85 -7.02
CA ALA A 479 -4.89 -34.94 -6.37
C ALA A 479 -6.41 -34.84 -6.61
N SER A 480 -7.01 -33.65 -6.40
CA SER A 480 -8.44 -33.45 -6.64
C SER A 480 -8.84 -33.58 -8.11
N ALA A 481 -7.94 -33.22 -9.04
CA ALA A 481 -8.19 -33.42 -10.47
C ALA A 481 -8.10 -34.91 -10.84
N ALA A 482 -7.18 -35.67 -10.24
CA ALA A 482 -7.10 -37.11 -10.39
C ALA A 482 -8.32 -37.83 -9.80
N ASP A 483 -8.81 -37.40 -8.62
CA ASP A 483 -10.02 -37.95 -7.98
C ASP A 483 -11.30 -37.65 -8.78
N LEU A 484 -11.37 -36.49 -9.45
CA LEU A 484 -12.48 -36.14 -10.35
C LEU A 484 -12.47 -36.99 -11.62
N VAL A 485 -11.29 -37.32 -12.16
CA VAL A 485 -11.15 -38.20 -13.33
C VAL A 485 -11.48 -39.65 -12.96
N ALA A 486 -11.03 -40.12 -11.79
CA ALA A 486 -11.34 -41.47 -11.30
C ALA A 486 -12.84 -41.69 -11.01
N ASN A 487 -13.58 -40.63 -10.65
CA ASN A 487 -15.03 -40.70 -10.41
C ASN A 487 -15.90 -40.71 -11.69
N ILE A 488 -15.32 -40.50 -12.88
CA ILE A 488 -16.05 -40.55 -14.15
C ILE A 488 -16.15 -41.98 -14.70
N ASP A 489 -15.18 -42.85 -14.37
CA ASP A 489 -15.09 -44.23 -14.88
C ASP A 489 -15.74 -45.31 -13.98
N ALA A 490 -16.45 -44.93 -12.92
CA ALA A 490 -17.16 -45.91 -12.08
C ALA A 490 -18.50 -46.33 -12.72
N PRO A 491 -18.76 -47.64 -12.93
CA PRO A 491 -20.02 -48.10 -13.51
C PRO A 491 -21.21 -47.82 -12.56
N LYS A 492 -22.25 -47.16 -13.07
CA LYS A 492 -23.49 -46.90 -12.33
C LYS A 492 -24.27 -48.21 -12.14
N SER A 493 -24.48 -48.63 -10.89
CA SER A 493 -25.37 -49.75 -10.55
C SER A 493 -26.84 -49.31 -10.66
N SER A 494 -27.69 -50.20 -11.18
CA SER A 494 -29.03 -49.89 -11.70
C SER A 494 -30.18 -50.02 -10.69
N LEU A 495 -29.92 -50.09 -9.38
CA LEU A 495 -30.96 -50.43 -8.38
C LEU A 495 -30.84 -49.62 -7.07
N ARG A 496 -30.79 -48.28 -7.18
CA ARG A 496 -31.23 -47.23 -6.23
C ARG A 496 -30.46 -45.95 -6.51
N ASN A 497 -31.17 -44.84 -6.73
CA ASN A 497 -30.60 -43.51 -6.94
C ASN A 497 -30.07 -42.90 -5.62
N GLU A 498 -29.11 -43.55 -4.98
CA GLU A 498 -28.30 -42.96 -3.91
C GLU A 498 -26.81 -43.26 -4.19
N ARG A 499 -25.96 -42.22 -4.08
CA ARG A 499 -24.51 -42.37 -4.23
C ARG A 499 -23.95 -42.95 -2.93
N GLU A 500 -23.38 -44.14 -3.00
CA GLU A 500 -22.62 -44.71 -1.86
C GLU A 500 -21.42 -43.81 -1.52
N PRO A 501 -21.11 -43.58 -0.23
CA PRO A 501 -19.90 -42.88 0.17
C PRO A 501 -18.65 -43.70 -0.19
N PRO A 502 -17.52 -43.05 -0.55
CA PRO A 502 -16.30 -43.77 -0.90
C PRO A 502 -15.82 -44.60 0.30
N LYS A 503 -15.61 -45.90 0.07
CA LYS A 503 -15.02 -46.82 1.03
C LYS A 503 -13.64 -46.29 1.43
N ILE A 504 -13.51 -45.94 2.70
CA ILE A 504 -12.24 -45.62 3.38
C ILE A 504 -11.27 -46.77 3.11
N GLU A 505 -10.10 -46.44 2.55
CA GLU A 505 -9.00 -47.36 2.30
C GLU A 505 -8.74 -48.23 3.54
N GLN A 506 -8.91 -49.54 3.39
CA GLN A 506 -8.50 -50.50 4.40
C GLN A 506 -6.97 -50.48 4.48
N THR A 507 -6.43 -50.08 5.61
CA THR A 507 -5.02 -50.35 5.98
C THR A 507 -4.81 -51.86 6.01
N THR A 508 -4.30 -52.43 4.93
CA THR A 508 -3.83 -53.81 4.89
C THR A 508 -2.43 -53.87 5.48
N ILE A 509 -2.26 -54.68 6.53
CA ILE A 509 -0.94 -54.99 7.08
C ILE A 509 -0.23 -55.86 6.05
N VAL A 510 0.81 -55.31 5.41
CA VAL A 510 1.60 -56.03 4.41
C VAL A 510 2.56 -56.97 5.14
N SER A 511 2.39 -58.28 4.98
CA SER A 511 3.21 -59.31 5.65
C SER A 511 4.53 -59.62 4.93
N THR A 512 4.78 -59.00 3.77
CA THR A 512 6.01 -59.15 3.00
C THR A 512 6.47 -57.81 2.45
N TRP A 513 7.79 -57.58 2.44
CA TRP A 513 8.36 -56.38 1.84
C TRP A 513 8.21 -56.44 0.31
N ALA A 514 8.02 -55.28 -0.33
CA ALA A 514 7.99 -55.20 -1.78
C ALA A 514 9.31 -55.71 -2.39
N LYS A 515 9.23 -56.30 -3.58
CA LYS A 515 10.37 -56.80 -4.34
C LYS A 515 11.36 -55.65 -4.59
N GLU A 516 12.65 -55.92 -4.39
CA GLU A 516 13.71 -54.90 -4.51
C GLU A 516 13.67 -54.21 -5.88
N PHE A 517 13.91 -52.90 -5.87
CA PHE A 517 13.90 -52.04 -7.04
C PHE A 517 15.14 -52.34 -7.90
N ASP A 518 14.91 -52.86 -9.11
CA ASP A 518 15.98 -53.19 -10.05
C ASP A 518 16.53 -51.91 -10.70
N LEU A 519 17.77 -51.56 -10.36
CA LEU A 519 18.45 -50.35 -10.82
C LEU A 519 18.88 -50.46 -12.30
N ASP A 520 19.00 -51.66 -12.84
CA ASP A 520 19.48 -51.88 -14.21
C ASP A 520 18.44 -51.45 -15.25
N GLY A 521 17.15 -51.49 -14.90
CA GLY A 521 16.07 -50.95 -15.74
C GLY A 521 16.00 -49.42 -15.77
N LEU A 522 16.61 -48.73 -14.80
CA LEU A 522 16.57 -47.26 -14.69
C LEU A 522 17.70 -46.58 -15.49
N LEU A 523 18.82 -47.28 -15.71
CA LEU A 523 19.99 -46.73 -16.40
C LEU A 523 20.14 -47.16 -17.87
N GLY A 524 19.15 -47.85 -18.42
CA GLY A 524 19.02 -48.07 -19.87
C GLY A 524 20.26 -48.68 -20.52
N GLN A 525 20.49 -49.97 -20.28
CA GLN A 525 21.33 -50.80 -21.16
C GLN A 525 20.62 -52.11 -21.50
N ASN A 526 19.70 -52.02 -22.48
CA ASN A 526 19.63 -52.81 -23.72
C ASN A 526 18.25 -52.67 -24.36
#